data_AF-A0A318S9Y6-F1
#
_entry.id   AF-A0A318S9Y6-F1
#
_cell.length_a   1.000
_cell.length_b   1.000
_cell.length_c   1.000
_cell.angle_alpha   90.00
_cell.angle_beta   90.00
_cell.angle_gamma   90.00
#
_symmetry.space_group_name_H-M   'P 1'
#
loop_
_entity.id
_entity.type
_entity.pdbx_description
1 polymer ?
#
loop_
_entity_poly.entity_id
_entity_poly.type
_entity_poly.pdbx_seq_one_letter_code
_entity_poly.pdbx_strand_id
1 'polypeptide(L)' 'MTTNIRVPSDIKPLYANFAVLDTTRDEVLLNFCFAEGPSDKPEASLVAKIVMTPTNLKNLHDRIGELLEHHQMRHGPMK' A
#
# COMPACT_ATOMS: atom_id res chain seq x y z
N MET A 1 -2.65 21.67 -4.39
CA MET A 1 -3.42 21.90 -3.14
C MET A 1 -2.73 21.17 -2.02
N THR A 2 -2.38 21.85 -0.93
CA THR A 2 -1.89 21.23 0.30
C THR A 2 -3.10 20.96 1.19
N THR A 3 -3.51 19.69 1.27
CA THR A 3 -4.60 19.27 2.15
C THR A 3 -4.07 19.13 3.56
N ASN A 4 -4.68 19.81 4.53
CA ASN A 4 -4.40 19.57 5.94
C ASN A 4 -4.92 18.20 6.34
N ILE A 5 -4.01 17.29 6.68
CA ILE A 5 -4.33 15.93 7.11
C ILE A 5 -4.55 15.96 8.63
N ARG A 6 -5.77 15.64 9.09
CA ARG A 6 -6.05 15.42 10.51
C ARG A 6 -5.78 13.96 10.85
N VAL A 7 -4.81 13.71 11.72
CA VAL A 7 -4.50 12.37 12.22
C VAL A 7 -5.19 12.18 13.57
N PRO A 8 -6.13 11.22 13.71
CA PRO A 8 -6.69 10.83 15.01
C PRO A 8 -5.59 10.39 15.99
N SER A 9 -5.77 10.68 17.28
CA SER A 9 -4.77 10.41 18.32
C SER A 9 -4.54 8.92 18.61
N ASP A 10 -5.43 8.06 18.14
CA ASP A 10 -5.48 6.62 18.40
C ASP A 10 -5.17 5.75 17.18
N ILE A 11 -4.72 6.35 16.07
CA ILE A 11 -4.25 5.58 14.91
C ILE A 11 -3.03 4.75 15.32
N LYS A 12 -3.17 3.43 15.22
CA LYS A 12 -2.08 2.47 15.34
C LYS A 12 -1.62 2.06 13.94
N PRO A 13 -0.31 1.97 13.68
CA PRO A 13 0.18 1.43 12.42
C PRO A 13 -0.24 -0.05 12.30
N LEU A 14 -0.56 -0.45 11.08
CA LEU A 14 -0.77 -1.85 10.73
C LEU A 14 0.44 -2.34 9.94
N TYR A 15 0.95 -3.52 10.29
CA TYR A 15 2.05 -4.13 9.56
C TYR A 15 1.50 -5.14 8.54
N ALA A 16 1.91 -4.99 7.29
CA ALA A 16 1.62 -5.90 6.19
C ALA A 16 2.89 -6.06 5.36
N ASN A 17 3.17 -7.27 4.87
CA ASN A 17 4.39 -7.57 4.12
C ASN A 17 4.16 -7.72 2.61
N PHE A 18 2.90 -7.72 2.14
CA PHE A 18 2.56 -7.56 0.73
C PHE A 18 1.15 -6.99 0.55
N ALA A 19 0.80 -6.64 -0.68
CA ALA A 19 -0.55 -6.23 -1.05
C ALA A 19 -1.03 -6.96 -2.31
N VAL A 20 -2.32 -7.32 -2.34
CA VAL A 20 -3.02 -7.84 -3.51
C VAL A 20 -3.96 -6.75 -4.02
N LEU A 21 -3.76 -6.35 -5.27
CA LEU A 21 -4.54 -5.31 -5.92
C LEU A 21 -5.58 -5.95 -6.84
N ASP A 22 -6.79 -5.39 -6.82
CA ASP A 22 -7.87 -5.75 -7.73
C ASP A 22 -8.63 -4.48 -8.16
N THR A 23 -9.35 -4.53 -9.26
CA THR A 23 -10.09 -3.37 -9.78
C THR A 23 -11.41 -3.79 -10.42
N THR A 24 -12.42 -2.96 -10.20
CA THR A 24 -13.64 -2.90 -11.00
C THR A 24 -13.58 -1.66 -11.90
N ARG A 25 -14.67 -1.32 -12.57
CA ARG A 25 -14.77 -0.10 -13.38
C ARG A 25 -14.63 1.17 -12.54
N ASP A 26 -15.21 1.16 -11.33
CA ASP A 26 -15.38 2.37 -10.52
C ASP A 26 -14.48 2.39 -9.28
N GLU A 27 -13.94 1.24 -8.90
CA GLU A 27 -13.18 1.06 -7.66
C GLU A 27 -11.93 0.22 -7.85
N VAL A 28 -10.92 0.50 -7.04
CA VAL A 28 -9.71 -0.28 -6.86
C VAL A 28 -9.64 -0.73 -5.41
N LEU A 29 -9.35 -2.00 -5.22
CA LEU A 29 -9.16 -2.62 -3.91
C LEU A 29 -7.68 -2.87 -3.69
N LEU A 30 -7.16 -2.36 -2.58
CA LEU A 30 -5.81 -2.62 -2.07
C LEU A 30 -5.96 -3.48 -0.81
N ASN A 31 -5.73 -4.78 -0.95
CA ASN A 31 -5.76 -5.72 0.16
C ASN A 31 -4.35 -5.90 0.70
N PHE A 32 -4.03 -5.25 1.81
CA PHE A 32 -2.77 -5.44 2.53
C PHE A 32 -2.86 -6.71 3.37
N CYS A 33 -1.86 -7.58 3.20
CA CYS A 33 -1.86 -8.91 3.76
C CYS A 33 -0.56 -9.18 4.53
N PHE A 34 -0.63 -10.12 5.45
CA PHE A 34 0.52 -10.70 6.12
C PHE A 34 0.66 -12.17 5.72
N ALA A 35 1.74 -12.53 5.03
CA ALA A 35 2.04 -13.91 4.70
C ALA A 35 2.48 -14.66 5.96
N GLU A 36 1.71 -15.68 6.33
CA GLU A 36 1.83 -16.51 7.53
C GLU A 36 1.80 -17.96 7.06
N GLY A 37 2.95 -18.56 6.75
CA GLY A 37 2.98 -19.96 6.33
C GLY A 37 4.33 -20.41 5.77
N PRO A 38 4.57 -21.73 5.73
CA PRO A 38 5.75 -22.29 5.09
C PRO A 38 5.67 -22.11 3.56
N SER A 39 6.82 -22.12 2.89
CA SER A 39 6.93 -21.80 1.45
C SER A 39 6.17 -22.77 0.53
N ASP A 40 5.92 -24.00 0.99
CA ASP A 40 5.20 -25.05 0.27
C ASP A 40 3.66 -24.96 0.45
N LYS A 41 3.20 -24.20 1.44
CA LYS A 41 1.78 -23.94 1.67
C LYS A 41 1.57 -22.49 2.13
N PRO A 42 1.67 -21.51 1.21
CA PRO A 42 1.52 -20.12 1.55
C PRO A 42 0.08 -19.84 2.01
N GLU A 43 -0.05 -19.32 3.23
CA GLU A 43 -1.29 -18.77 3.76
C GLU A 43 -1.06 -17.28 4.08
N ALA A 44 -2.12 -16.48 4.05
CA ALA A 44 -2.02 -15.06 4.33
C ALA A 44 -3.28 -14.53 5.01
N SER A 45 -3.05 -13.67 6.00
CA SER A 45 -4.09 -12.97 6.74
C SER A 45 -4.32 -11.59 6.15
N LEU A 46 -5.59 -11.21 5.89
CA LEU A 46 -5.94 -9.85 5.48
C LEU A 46 -5.77 -8.91 6.68
N VAL A 47 -4.90 -7.91 6.53
CA VAL A 47 -4.60 -6.92 7.57
C VAL A 47 -5.46 -5.66 7.40
N ALA A 48 -5.56 -5.17 6.17
CA ALA A 48 -6.37 -4.01 5.83
C ALA A 48 -6.88 -4.08 4.39
N LYS A 49 -8.12 -3.65 4.18
CA LYS A 49 -8.70 -3.44 2.85
C LYS A 49 -8.95 -1.96 2.66
N ILE A 50 -8.28 -1.37 1.68
CA ILE A 50 -8.50 0.02 1.27
C ILE A 50 -9.20 0.01 -0.08
N VAL A 51 -10.28 0.78 -0.21
CA VAL A 51 -11.01 0.95 -1.46
C VAL A 51 -10.88 2.40 -1.90
N MET A 52 -10.59 2.63 -3.18
CA MET A 52 -10.46 3.97 -3.75
C MET A 52 -10.89 4.00 -5.21
N THR A 53 -11.11 5.19 -5.76
CA THR A 53 -11.35 5.35 -7.20
C THR A 53 -10.05 5.15 -8.00
N PRO A 54 -10.13 4.76 -9.29
CA PRO A 54 -8.96 4.68 -10.16
C PRO A 54 -8.13 5.96 -10.21
N THR A 55 -8.77 7.13 -10.21
CA THR A 55 -8.07 8.44 -10.19
C THR A 55 -7.24 8.61 -8.92
N ASN A 56 -7.76 8.21 -7.76
CA ASN A 56 -7.01 8.28 -6.50
C ASN A 56 -5.85 7.27 -6.48
N LEU A 57 -6.02 6.08 -7.06
CA LEU A 57 -4.93 5.12 -7.22
C LEU A 57 -3.82 5.69 -8.11
N LYS A 58 -4.16 6.34 -9.22
CA LYS A 58 -3.15 6.95 -10.11
C LYS A 58 -2.31 7.98 -9.36
N ASN A 59 -2.96 8.85 -8.58
CA ASN A 59 -2.25 9.82 -7.75
C ASN A 59 -1.34 9.15 -6.71
N LEU A 60 -1.79 8.06 -6.07
CA LEU A 60 -0.99 7.29 -5.13
C LEU A 60 0.23 6.65 -5.82
N HIS A 61 0.03 6.02 -6.98
CA HIS A 61 1.08 5.39 -7.77
C HIS A 61 2.21 6.38 -8.08
N ASP A 62 1.87 7.58 -8.54
CA ASP A 62 2.87 8.59 -8.91
C ASP A 62 3.70 9.02 -7.69
N ARG A 63 3.06 9.19 -6.52
CA ARG A 63 3.75 9.52 -5.28
C ARG A 63 4.62 8.38 -4.75
N ILE A 64 4.19 7.13 -4.92
CA ILE A 64 5.02 5.97 -4.59
C ILE A 64 6.26 5.94 -5.49
N GLY A 65 6.11 6.17 -6.80
CA GLY A 65 7.24 6.26 -7.73
C GLY A 65 8.27 7.29 -7.30
N GLU A 66 7.84 8.53 -7.07
CA GLU A 66 8.71 9.61 -6.56
C GLU A 66 9.40 9.23 -5.23
N LEU A 67 8.67 8.58 -4.31
CA LEU A 67 9.22 8.15 -3.03
C LEU A 67 10.31 7.09 -3.20
N LEU A 68 10.08 6.10 -4.07
CA LEU A 68 11.04 5.02 -4.35
C LEU A 68 12.29 5.52 -5.07
N GLU A 69 12.14 6.47 -6.00
CA GLU A 69 13.27 7.15 -6.63
C GLU A 69 14.13 7.87 -5.59
N HIS A 70 13.51 8.69 -4.74
CA HIS A 70 14.23 9.40 -3.69
C HIS A 70 14.87 8.47 -2.65
N HIS A 71 14.24 7.33 -2.36
CA HIS A 71 14.81 6.33 -1.47
C HIS A 71 16.08 5.72 -2.08
N GLN A 72 16.02 5.33 -3.36
CA GLN A 72 17.18 4.76 -4.06
C GLN A 72 18.35 5.74 -4.18
N MET A 73 18.07 7.02 -4.45
CA MET A 73 19.11 8.05 -4.45
C MET A 73 19.81 8.18 -3.09
N ARG A 74 19.09 7.97 -1.99
CA ARG A 74 19.62 8.09 -0.62
C ARG A 74 20.30 6.82 -0.12
N HIS A 75 19.81 5.64 -0.49
CA HIS A 75 20.18 4.36 0.12
C HIS A 75 20.75 3.34 -0.85
N GLY A 76 20.82 3.65 -2.14
CA GLY A 76 21.26 2.75 -3.20
C GLY A 76 20.11 1.94 -3.82
N PRO A 77 20.41 1.14 -4.86
CA PRO A 77 19.41 0.37 -5.59
C PRO A 77 18.75 -0.69 -4.70
N MET A 78 17.44 -0.86 -4.89
CA MET A 78 16.67 -1.93 -4.25
C MET A 78 16.89 -3.24 -5.00
N LYS A 79 16.88 -4.38 -4.30
CA LYS A 79 17.03 -5.73 -4.88
C LYS A 79 15.68 -6.35 -5.19
#